data_AF-W4N832-F1
#
_entry.id   AF-W4N832-F1
#
_cell.length_a   1.000
_cell.length_b   1.000
_cell.length_c   1.000
_cell.angle_alpha   90.00
_cell.angle_beta   90.00
_cell.angle_gamma   90.00
#
_symmetry.space_group_name_H-M   'P 1'
#
loop_
_entity.id
_entity.type
_entity.pdbx_description
1 polymer ?
#
loop_
_entity_poly.entity_id
_entity_poly.type
_entity_poly.pdbx_seq_one_letter_code
_entity_poly.pdbx_strand_id
1 'polypeptide(L)' 'MGLRELRLKRGMTQQQLAEKLGVTQQHVAAYENGINSISNMTLAKALRICDALHVANPRKLLDDDDK' A
#
# COMPACT_ATOMS: atom_id res chain seq x y z
N MET A 1 9.68 5.21 4.27
CA MET A 1 8.26 5.61 4.41
C MET A 1 7.42 4.53 3.80
N GLY A 2 6.71 3.74 4.58
CA GLY A 2 5.92 2.61 4.08
C GLY A 2 4.53 2.94 3.58
N LEU A 3 3.86 1.89 3.07
CA LEU A 3 2.44 1.93 2.68
C LEU A 3 1.54 2.53 3.78
N ARG A 4 1.77 2.14 5.03
CA ARG A 4 1.00 2.60 6.19
C ARG A 4 1.11 4.11 6.38
N GLU A 5 2.33 4.64 6.35
CA GLU A 5 2.57 6.08 6.52
C GLU A 5 1.97 6.88 5.37
N LEU A 6 2.09 6.40 4.14
CA LEU A 6 1.47 7.03 2.98
C LEU A 6 -0.06 7.09 3.12
N ARG A 7 -0.69 5.97 3.54
CA ARG A 7 -2.13 5.93 3.79
C ARG A 7 -2.54 6.95 4.86
N LEU A 8 -1.83 7.01 5.98
CA LEU A 8 -2.13 7.92 7.07
C LEU A 8 -1.94 9.40 6.67
N LYS A 9 -0.90 9.73 5.89
CA LYS A 9 -0.71 11.09 5.34
C LYS A 9 -1.84 11.53 4.41
N ARG A 10 -2.54 10.58 3.79
CA ARG A 10 -3.74 10.84 2.97
C ARG A 10 -5.04 10.86 3.78
N GLY A 11 -4.97 10.69 5.11
CA GLY A 11 -6.14 10.67 5.98
C GLY A 11 -7.06 9.48 5.74
N MET A 12 -6.54 8.39 5.15
CA MET A 12 -7.34 7.23 4.77
C MET A 12 -7.32 6.14 5.87
N THR A 13 -8.44 5.46 6.08
CA THR A 13 -8.50 4.20 6.84
C THR A 13 -8.07 3.03 5.97
N GLN A 14 -7.71 1.89 6.58
CA GLN A 14 -7.39 0.67 5.81
C GLN A 14 -8.58 0.20 4.97
N GLN A 15 -9.80 0.39 5.46
CA GLN A 15 -11.02 0.06 4.71
C GLN A 15 -11.18 0.95 3.48
N GLN A 16 -11.00 2.27 3.60
CA GLN A 16 -11.10 3.19 2.47
C GLN A 16 -10.06 2.90 1.39
N LEU A 17 -8.83 2.54 1.78
CA LEU A 17 -7.81 2.10 0.83
C LEU A 17 -8.21 0.78 0.16
N ALA A 18 -8.75 -0.17 0.93
CA ALA A 18 -9.18 -1.46 0.42
C ALA A 18 -10.33 -1.32 -0.60
N GLU A 19 -11.31 -0.46 -0.32
CA GLU A 19 -12.41 -0.13 -1.23
C GLU A 19 -11.90 0.46 -2.56
N LYS A 20 -10.92 1.38 -2.51
CA LYS A 20 -10.29 1.93 -3.72
C LYS A 20 -9.54 0.89 -4.54
N LEU A 21 -8.97 -0.12 -3.88
CA LEU A 21 -8.20 -1.18 -4.51
C LEU A 21 -9.06 -2.37 -4.96
N GLY A 22 -10.33 -2.44 -4.53
CA GLY A 22 -11.19 -3.59 -4.75
C GLY A 22 -10.72 -4.84 -4.00
N VAL A 23 -10.10 -4.67 -2.83
CA VAL A 23 -9.60 -5.76 -1.97
C VAL A 23 -10.23 -5.68 -0.58
N THR A 24 -9.96 -6.66 0.28
CA THR A 24 -10.44 -6.64 1.66
C THR A 24 -9.53 -5.76 2.54
N GLN A 25 -10.09 -5.21 3.62
CA GLN A 25 -9.32 -4.45 4.62
C GLN A 25 -8.18 -5.30 5.21
N GLN A 26 -8.40 -6.60 5.40
CA GLN A 26 -7.38 -7.55 5.83
C GLN A 26 -6.21 -7.64 4.83
N HIS A 27 -6.49 -7.54 3.53
CA HIS A 27 -5.45 -7.55 2.50
C HIS A 27 -4.54 -6.33 2.60
N VAL A 28 -5.11 -5.16 2.86
CA VAL A 28 -4.35 -3.93 3.14
C VAL A 28 -3.53 -4.06 4.42
N ALA A 29 -4.13 -4.58 5.49
CA ALA A 29 -3.41 -4.82 6.74
C ALA A 29 -2.25 -5.82 6.57
N ALA A 30 -2.41 -6.86 5.74
CA ALA A 30 -1.36 -7.81 5.43
C ALA A 30 -0.18 -7.16 4.68
N TYR A 31 -0.43 -6.19 3.80
CA TYR A 31 0.64 -5.39 3.19
C TYR A 31 1.34 -4.49 4.22
N GLU A 32 0.58 -3.79 5.07
CA GLU A 32 1.14 -2.89 6.09
C GLU A 32 1.92 -3.60 7.20
N ASN A 33 1.62 -4.87 7.45
CA ASN A 33 2.30 -5.68 8.47
C ASN A 33 3.40 -6.57 7.87
N GLY A 34 3.72 -6.45 6.59
CA GLY A 34 4.75 -7.26 5.92
C GLY A 34 4.40 -8.74 5.71
N ILE A 35 3.17 -9.17 6.03
CA ILE A 35 2.68 -10.53 5.78
C ILE A 35 2.66 -10.81 4.27
N ASN A 36 2.17 -9.83 3.51
CA ASN A 36 2.27 -9.83 2.06
C ASN A 36 3.37 -8.88 1.63
N SER A 37 4.45 -9.44 1.08
CA SER A 37 5.56 -8.63 0.58
C SER A 37 5.11 -7.69 -0.54
N ILE A 38 5.29 -6.40 -0.31
CA ILE A 38 5.07 -5.36 -1.33
C ILE A 38 6.13 -5.48 -2.43
N SER A 39 7.35 -5.88 -2.07
CA SER A 39 8.49 -6.10 -2.97
C SER A 39 8.22 -7.18 -4.03
N ASN A 40 7.41 -8.20 -3.70
CA ASN A 40 7.07 -9.31 -4.60
C ASN A 40 5.68 -9.19 -5.26
N MET A 41 5.00 -8.03 -5.17
CA MET A 41 3.71 -7.87 -5.84
C MET A 41 3.85 -7.55 -7.34
N THR A 42 2.77 -7.76 -8.10
CA THR A 42 2.75 -7.37 -9.51
C THR A 42 2.77 -5.84 -9.66
N LEU A 43 3.48 -5.35 -10.68
CA LEU A 43 3.57 -3.92 -10.98
C LEU A 43 2.18 -3.28 -11.13
N ALA A 44 1.22 -3.99 -11.72
CA ALA A 44 -0.16 -3.51 -11.85
C ALA A 44 -0.84 -3.23 -10.51
N LYS A 45 -0.61 -4.07 -9.47
CA LYS A 45 -1.13 -3.81 -8.12
C LYS A 45 -0.42 -2.62 -7.49
N ALA A 46 0.89 -2.54 -7.62
CA ALA A 46 1.68 -1.43 -7.10
C ALA A 46 1.23 -0.08 -7.69
N LEU A 47 0.93 -0.05 -9.00
CA LEU A 47 0.40 1.14 -9.68
C LEU A 47 -0.99 1.52 -9.16
N ARG A 48 -1.90 0.56 -8.96
CA ARG A 48 -3.22 0.87 -8.36
C ARG A 48 -3.12 1.47 -6.97
N ILE A 49 -2.19 0.97 -6.15
CA ILE A 49 -1.91 1.53 -4.82
C ILE A 49 -1.33 2.94 -4.94
N CYS A 50 -0.40 3.14 -5.86
CA CYS A 50 0.16 4.44 -6.19
C CYS A 50 -0.93 5.44 -6.59
N ASP A 51 -1.84 5.05 -7.48
CA ASP A 51 -2.97 5.87 -7.92
C ASP A 51 -3.91 6.19 -6.76
N ALA A 52 -4.26 5.19 -5.94
CA ALA A 52 -5.13 5.38 -4.77
C ALA A 52 -4.53 6.35 -3.73
N LEU A 53 -3.20 6.38 -3.61
CA LEU A 53 -2.47 7.22 -2.65
C LEU A 53 -1.91 8.51 -3.27
N HIS A 54 -2.17 8.76 -4.56
CA HIS A 54 -1.56 9.84 -5.34
C HIS A 54 -0.02 9.89 -5.17
N VAL A 55 0.63 8.75 -5.38
CA VAL A 55 2.08 8.57 -5.27
C VAL A 55 2.64 8.19 -6.64
N ALA A 56 3.59 8.97 -7.17
CA ALA A 56 4.13 8.72 -8.51
C ALA A 56 5.18 7.60 -8.57
N ASN A 57 5.80 7.23 -7.44
CA ASN A 57 6.90 6.27 -7.39
C ASN A 57 6.54 5.04 -6.53
N PRO A 58 6.38 3.85 -7.11
CA PRO A 58 6.09 2.61 -6.39
C PRO A 58 7.13 2.25 -5.32
N ARG A 59 8.38 2.71 -5.47
CA ARG A 59 9.41 2.50 -4.44
C ARG A 59 9.06 3.14 -3.10
N LYS A 60 8.19 4.16 -3.09
CA LYS A 60 7.70 4.77 -1.85
C LYS A 60 6.72 3.88 -1.08
N LEU A 61 6.26 2.77 -1.67
CA LEU A 61 5.42 1.80 -0.97
C LEU A 61 6.25 0.87 -0.07
N LEU A 62 7.55 0.78 -0.33
CA LEU A 62 8.48 -0.05 0.42
C LEU A 62 8.84 0.65 1.73
N ASP A 63 8.79 -0.09 2.83
CA ASP A 63 9.37 0.38 4.09
C ASP A 63 10.90 0.32 4.01
N ASP A 64 11.57 1.21 4.76
CA ASP A 64 13.05 1.24 4.81
C ASP A 64 13.64 -0.04 5.47
N ASP A 65 12.78 -0.86 6.10
CA ASP A 65 13.08 -2.15 6.74
C ASP A 65 13.07 -3.36 5.77
N ASP A 66 12.74 -3.18 4.48
CA ASP A 66 12.83 -4.23 3.44
C ASP A 66 14.30 -4.42 2.95
N LYS A 67 15.26 -4.47 3.90
CA LYS A 67 16.70 -4.67 3.65
C LYS A 67 17.14 -6.11 3.87
#